data_AF-A0A7K2QQB0-F1
#
_entry.id   AF-A0A7K2QQB0-F1
#
_cell.length_a   1.000
_cell.length_b   1.000
_cell.length_c   1.000
_cell.angle_alpha   90.00
_cell.angle_beta   90.00
_cell.angle_gamma   90.00
#
_symmetry.space_group_name_H-M   'P 1'
#
loop_
_entity.id
_entity.type
_entity.pdbx_description
1 polymer ?
#
loop_
_entity_poly.entity_id
_entity_poly.type
_entity_poly.pdbx_seq_one_letter_code
_entity_poly.pdbx_strand_id
1 'polypeptide(L)'
;MLTFRGHDSPVELSYSNTSVNGCHRIGLPKGATHVENNTLVDVVLYRTLDCTTPLGNDGIYVATTLSDVTAPVSLPWRSFSVIH
;
A
#
# COMPACT_ATOMS: atom_id res chain seq x y z
N MET A 1 8.46 -0.93 9.63
CA MET A 1 8.80 -1.00 8.19
C MET A 1 7.52 -1.31 7.43
N LEU A 2 7.30 -0.67 6.29
CA LEU A 2 6.13 -0.94 5.44
C LEU A 2 6.59 -1.77 4.25
N THR A 3 5.98 -2.94 4.06
CA THR A 3 6.49 -3.95 3.13
C THR A 3 5.41 -4.32 2.12
N PHE A 4 5.78 -4.46 0.86
CA PHE A 4 4.88 -4.74 -0.25
C PHE A 4 5.38 -5.94 -1.05
N ARG A 5 4.47 -6.85 -1.38
CA ARG A 5 4.76 -8.00 -2.25
C ARG A 5 3.66 -8.18 -3.29
N GLY A 6 4.05 -8.60 -4.49
CA GLY A 6 3.12 -9.05 -5.53
C GLY A 6 2.69 -10.50 -5.29
N HIS A 7 1.64 -10.95 -5.97
CA HIS A 7 1.06 -12.28 -5.78
C HIS A 7 2.04 -13.41 -6.09
N ASP A 8 2.66 -13.34 -7.26
CA ASP A 8 3.59 -14.37 -7.78
C ASP A 8 5.05 -13.87 -7.80
N SER A 9 5.36 -12.83 -7.03
CA SER A 9 6.66 -12.17 -7.08
C SER A 9 7.48 -12.49 -5.84
N PRO A 10 8.70 -13.05 -5.97
CA PRO A 10 9.63 -13.14 -4.85
C PRO A 10 10.20 -11.75 -4.47
N VAL A 11 9.98 -10.74 -5.31
CA VAL A 11 10.42 -9.38 -5.04
C VAL A 11 9.54 -8.76 -3.97
N GLU A 12 10.18 -8.44 -2.86
CA GLU A 12 9.64 -7.62 -1.79
C GLU A 12 10.18 -6.19 -1.91
N LEU A 13 9.29 -5.22 -1.73
CA LEU A 13 9.65 -3.81 -1.66
C LEU A 13 9.36 -3.29 -0.26
N SER A 14 10.40 -2.86 0.44
CA SER A 14 10.30 -2.36 1.80
C SER A 14 10.62 -0.86 1.86
N TYR A 15 9.74 -0.11 2.51
CA TYR A 15 9.86 1.31 2.75
C TYR A 15 10.12 1.55 4.24
N SER A 16 11.21 2.26 4.51
CA SER A 16 11.57 2.78 5.83
C SER A 16 11.50 4.30 5.82
N ASN A 17 11.03 4.92 6.90
CA ASN A 17 10.96 6.37 7.05
C ASN A 17 10.15 7.08 5.94
N THR A 18 9.02 6.48 5.54
CA THR A 18 8.09 7.12 4.60
C THR A 18 7.57 8.44 5.15
N SER A 19 7.67 9.49 4.34
CA SER A 19 7.08 10.79 4.66
C SER A 19 5.59 10.62 4.94
N VAL A 20 5.13 11.16 6.08
CA VAL A 20 3.70 11.21 6.44
C VAL A 20 2.88 12.07 5.49
N ASN A 21 3.55 12.93 4.72
CA ASN A 21 2.90 13.80 3.74
C ASN A 21 3.10 13.25 2.33
N GLY A 22 1.99 13.20 1.58
CA GLY A 22 1.99 12.97 0.13
C GLY A 22 1.55 11.56 -0.29
N CYS A 23 1.65 11.33 -1.60
CA CYS A 23 1.34 10.06 -2.24
C CYS A 23 2.62 9.33 -2.64
N HIS A 24 2.70 8.05 -2.31
CA HIS A 24 3.85 7.20 -2.60
C HIS A 24 3.46 6.10 -3.59
N ARG A 25 4.17 6.00 -4.71
CA ARG A 25 3.98 4.90 -5.66
C ARG A 25 4.65 3.64 -5.14
N ILE A 26 3.95 2.51 -5.27
CA ILE A 26 4.51 1.19 -5.02
C ILE A 26 5.33 0.81 -6.25
N GLY A 27 6.63 0.58 -6.08
CA GLY A 27 7.56 0.25 -7.16
C GLY A 27 7.38 -1.15 -7.79
N LEU A 28 6.26 -1.83 -7.53
CA LEU A 28 5.95 -3.14 -8.11
C LEU A 28 5.18 -2.95 -9.43
N PRO A 29 5.68 -3.44 -10.58
CA PRO A 29 5.06 -3.20 -11.89
C PRO A 29 3.60 -3.64 -12.00
N LYS A 30 3.27 -4.77 -11.37
CA LYS A 30 1.91 -5.33 -11.29
C LYS A 30 1.14 -4.90 -10.04
N GLY A 31 1.72 -4.02 -9.21
CA GLY A 31 1.19 -3.65 -7.90
C GLY A 31 1.43 -4.69 -6.81
N ALA A 32 1.08 -4.32 -5.59
CA ALA A 32 1.14 -5.18 -4.41
C ALA A 32 -0.20 -5.86 -4.18
N THR A 33 -0.16 -7.15 -3.89
CA THR A 33 -1.32 -7.90 -3.39
C THR A 33 -1.18 -8.23 -1.92
N HIS A 34 0.02 -8.15 -1.37
CA HIS A 34 0.29 -8.29 0.06
C HIS A 34 0.98 -7.02 0.56
N VAL A 35 0.45 -6.46 1.63
CA VAL A 35 1.02 -5.30 2.29
C VAL A 35 1.14 -5.60 3.77
N GLU A 36 2.33 -5.38 4.31
CA GLU A 36 2.62 -5.57 5.71
C GLU A 36 2.98 -4.22 6.36
N ASN A 37 2.17 -3.74 7.31
CA ASN A 37 2.38 -2.45 7.98
C ASN A 37 2.95 -2.63 9.39
N ASN A 38 4.26 -2.87 9.49
CA ASN A 38 4.97 -2.89 10.77
C ASN A 38 5.49 -1.51 11.17
N THR A 39 4.69 -0.45 10.98
CA THR A 39 5.05 0.92 11.35
C THR A 39 4.20 1.42 12.52
N LEU A 40 4.47 2.65 12.98
CA LEU A 40 3.67 3.34 14.00
C LEU A 40 2.68 4.34 13.39
N VAL A 41 2.44 4.27 12.07
CA VAL A 41 1.52 5.13 11.34
C VAL A 41 0.55 4.30 10.49
N ASP A 42 -0.66 4.80 10.35
CA ASP A 42 -1.67 4.13 9.53
C ASP A 42 -1.42 4.49 8.06
N VAL A 43 -1.87 3.64 7.14
CA VAL A 43 -1.71 3.89 5.71
C VAL A 43 -3.01 3.67 4.96
N VAL A 44 -3.19 4.38 3.86
CA VAL A 44 -4.30 4.16 2.92
C VAL A 44 -3.73 3.65 1.61
N LEU A 45 -4.25 2.53 1.14
CA LEU A 45 -3.82 1.86 -0.09
C LEU A 45 -4.76 2.19 -1.24
N TYR A 46 -4.18 2.50 -2.40
CA TYR A 46 -4.93 2.90 -3.59
C TYR A 46 -4.59 2.00 -4.78
N ARG A 47 -5.58 1.82 -5.67
CA ARG A 47 -5.41 1.08 -6.93
C ARG A 47 -4.81 1.94 -8.05
N THR A 48 -4.85 3.25 -7.89
CA THR A 48 -4.30 4.24 -8.81
C THR A 48 -2.82 4.50 -8.52
N LEU A 49 -2.12 5.20 -9.41
CA LEU A 49 -0.69 5.50 -9.25
C LEU A 49 -0.44 6.83 -8.54
N ASP A 50 -1.50 7.56 -8.24
CA ASP A 50 -1.52 8.96 -7.84
C ASP A 50 -2.37 9.18 -6.59
N CYS A 51 -2.71 8.10 -5.87
CA CYS A 51 -3.52 8.13 -4.65
C CYS A 51 -4.89 8.81 -4.84
N THR A 52 -5.40 8.79 -6.07
CA THR A 52 -6.74 9.28 -6.40
C THR A 52 -7.76 8.15 -6.27
N THR A 53 -8.98 8.51 -5.90
CA THR A 53 -10.12 7.60 -5.74
C THR A 53 -11.19 7.95 -6.79
N PRO A 54 -10.98 7.60 -8.07
CA PRO A 54 -11.85 8.04 -9.17
C PRO A 54 -13.31 7.55 -9.05
N LEU A 55 -13.59 6.57 -8.18
CA LEU A 55 -14.91 5.96 -8.01
C LEU A 55 -15.54 6.26 -6.63
N GLY A 56 -14.97 7.19 -5.84
CA GLY A 56 -15.45 7.45 -4.47
C GLY A 56 -15.27 6.28 -3.49
N ASN A 57 -14.68 5.17 -3.94
CA ASN A 57 -14.14 4.15 -3.05
C ASN A 57 -12.87 4.72 -2.44
N ASP A 58 -12.99 5.14 -1.19
CA ASP A 58 -11.86 5.47 -0.33
C ASP A 58 -10.86 4.32 -0.38
N GLY A 59 -9.56 4.64 -0.47
CA GLY A 59 -8.53 3.61 -0.46
C GLY A 59 -8.68 2.70 0.77
N ILE A 60 -8.08 1.51 0.72
CA ILE A 60 -8.17 0.60 1.87
C ILE A 60 -7.30 1.14 3.00
N TYR A 61 -7.96 1.48 4.11
CA TYR A 61 -7.30 1.89 5.33
C TYR A 61 -6.68 0.67 6.02
N VAL A 62 -5.39 0.77 6.32
CA VAL A 62 -4.58 -0.24 6.99
C VAL A 62 -4.03 0.40 8.24
N ALA A 63 -4.69 0.12 9.36
CA ALA A 63 -4.21 0.54 10.66
C ALA A 63 -2.85 -0.10 10.98
N THR A 64 -2.06 0.55 11.79
CA THR A 64 -0.82 0.01 12.40
C THR A 64 -1.00 -1.35 13.07
N THR A 65 -2.18 -1.64 13.61
CA THR A 65 -2.52 -2.93 14.23
C THR A 65 -2.88 -4.01 13.21
N LEU A 66 -3.21 -3.62 11.98
CA LEU A 66 -3.44 -4.52 10.85
C LEU A 66 -2.10 -4.74 10.16
N SER A 67 -1.31 -5.65 10.72
CA SER A 67 0.02 -5.94 10.21
C SER A 67 0.00 -6.50 8.81
N ASP A 68 -1.06 -7.19 8.37
CA ASP A 68 -1.13 -7.82 7.05
C ASP A 68 -2.46 -7.59 6.33
N VAL A 69 -2.40 -7.06 5.11
CA VAL A 69 -3.56 -6.87 4.24
C VAL A 69 -3.31 -7.51 2.88
N THR A 70 -4.25 -8.36 2.47
CA THR A 70 -4.19 -9.05 1.18
C THR A 70 -5.30 -8.55 0.25
N ALA A 71 -4.94 -8.20 -0.97
CA ALA A 71 -5.85 -7.83 -2.04
C ALA A 71 -6.08 -9.00 -3.01
N PRO A 72 -7.24 -9.04 -3.69
CA PRO A 72 -7.43 -9.92 -4.82
C PRO A 72 -6.39 -9.62 -5.92
N VAL A 73 -5.90 -10.66 -6.59
CA VAL A 73 -4.91 -10.55 -7.68
C VAL A 73 -5.42 -9.67 -8.83
N SER A 74 -6.74 -9.62 -9.03
CA SER A 74 -7.39 -8.76 -10.03
C SER A 74 -7.39 -7.27 -9.66
N LEU A 75 -7.10 -6.92 -8.41
CA LEU A 75 -7.22 -5.57 -7.85
C LEU A 75 -6.02 -5.19 -6.95
N PRO A 76 -4.78 -5.23 -7.47
CA PRO A 76 -3.60 -4.92 -6.69
C PRO A 76 -3.50 -3.43 -6.35
N TRP A 77 -2.81 -3.12 -5.26
CA TRP A 77 -2.49 -1.75 -4.86
C TRP A 77 -1.29 -1.22 -5.63
N ARG A 78 -1.34 0.05 -6.02
CA ARG A 78 -0.32 0.69 -6.85
C ARG A 78 0.28 1.94 -6.22
N SER A 79 -0.40 2.54 -5.25
CA SER A 79 0.13 3.63 -4.43
C SER A 79 -0.41 3.57 -3.02
N PHE A 80 0.21 4.32 -2.11
CA PHE A 80 -0.22 4.47 -0.73
C PHE A 80 0.01 5.90 -0.22
N SER A 81 -0.79 6.31 0.75
CA SER A 81 -0.55 7.50 1.57
C SER A 81 -0.42 7.09 3.02
N VAL A 82 0.23 7.93 3.82
CA VAL A 82 0.41 7.72 5.25
C VAL A 82 -0.51 8.68 5.99
N ILE A 83 -1.15 8.20 7.06
CA ILE A 83 -2.07 8.96 7.91
C ILE A 83 -1.44 9.08 9.30
N HIS A 84 -1.50 10.27 9.88
CA HIS A 84 -1.08 10.58 11.25
C HIS A 84 -2.24 11.15 12.05
#